data_AF-A0A2P5XXU2-F1
#
_entry.id   AF-A0A2P5XXU2-F1
#
_cell.length_a   1.000
_cell.length_b   1.000
_cell.length_c   1.000
_cell.angle_alpha   90.00
_cell.angle_beta   90.00
_cell.angle_gamma   90.00
#
_symmetry.space_group_name_H-M   'P 1'
#
loop_
_entity.id
_entity.type
_entity.pdbx_description
1 polymer ?
#
loop_
_entity_poly.entity_id
_entity_poly.type
_entity_poly.pdbx_seq_one_letter_code
_entity_poly.pdbx_strand_id
1 'polypeptide(L)'
;MGAYRTEGWDTKRRGSDLQSYNQFDYHAFPQTLDELELEFKREAMELGRIRDKEEDEENYKHRELSVLLINYNEHHEVQNSKAKNRCNPRVTPEVTRDVCLLARMMAANLYYSQIEDLMSELSMWRCSDELHVRADELHRSLRRDAKHYIEFWKQIPPYRVILGDVRDKLYQTRERSWQLLSHGMSEILEEATFTNIEQFGISLLFTSEIEISICHSTLFKSLLQEWLLSELSGKRPLFGSDLPKTEEIVDVLDTFNVLVELPADNFGAYIILMATAPSDVFAVELLQRECHVKQPLRVVPLFEKLADLEAAPAALARLFLVDWYRNQINVKQEVMIGYLDSGKDVGCLSAAWKLYKAHEELINVAKKFGMKLTMFHGRGGTVGRGGGPTHLVILSQPPETIHGSLRVTVQGEVIEQSFGEEHLCFRTLSAFYS
;
A
#
# COMPACT_ATOMS: atom_id res chain seq x y z
N MET A 1 24.07 -68.46 -53.51
CA MET A 1 23.08 -68.92 -52.52
C MET A 1 22.36 -67.69 -52.01
N GLY A 2 21.05 -67.47 -52.10
CA GLY A 2 19.91 -68.18 -52.69
C GLY A 2 18.79 -67.13 -52.88
N ALA A 3 17.94 -67.35 -53.88
CA ALA A 3 16.91 -66.44 -54.36
C ALA A 3 15.56 -66.61 -53.64
N TYR A 4 14.69 -65.59 -53.72
CA TYR A 4 13.21 -65.60 -53.89
C TYR A 4 12.82 -64.11 -54.16
N ARG A 5 12.34 -63.59 -55.32
CA ARG A 5 11.15 -63.84 -56.19
C ARG A 5 9.83 -63.90 -55.37
N THR A 6 8.71 -63.22 -55.68
CA THR A 6 8.24 -62.48 -56.88
C THR A 6 6.89 -61.76 -56.62
N GLU A 7 6.50 -60.86 -57.54
CA GLU A 7 5.13 -60.51 -58.03
C GLU A 7 4.18 -59.63 -57.19
N GLY A 8 3.40 -58.70 -57.76
CA GLY A 8 3.24 -58.24 -59.15
C GLY A 8 2.00 -57.34 -59.37
N TRP A 9 1.81 -56.92 -60.64
CA TRP A 9 0.56 -56.46 -61.31
C TRP A 9 -0.02 -55.07 -60.93
N ASP A 10 -0.65 -54.28 -61.81
CA ASP A 10 -0.73 -54.18 -63.27
C ASP A 10 -1.39 -52.82 -63.59
N THR A 11 -1.34 -52.43 -64.85
CA THR A 11 -1.78 -51.19 -65.49
C THR A 11 -3.31 -50.95 -65.58
N LYS A 12 -3.71 -49.66 -65.54
CA LYS A 12 -4.73 -48.95 -66.38
C LYS A 12 -5.85 -48.15 -65.67
N ARG A 13 -6.04 -46.93 -66.23
CA ARG A 13 -7.25 -46.07 -66.45
C ARG A 13 -7.20 -44.75 -65.66
N ARG A 14 -6.87 -43.63 -66.32
CA ARG A 14 -7.69 -42.70 -67.17
C ARG A 14 -8.49 -41.68 -66.34
N GLY A 15 -8.23 -40.40 -66.64
CA GLY A 15 -9.03 -39.23 -66.24
C GLY A 15 -8.17 -38.22 -65.49
N SER A 16 -7.37 -37.40 -66.18
CA SER A 16 -7.72 -36.02 -66.57
C SER A 16 -8.02 -35.13 -65.37
N ASP A 17 -7.04 -34.32 -64.95
CA ASP A 17 -7.18 -32.88 -65.13
C ASP A 17 -5.83 -32.15 -64.98
N LEU A 18 -5.71 -31.16 -65.87
CA LEU A 18 -4.70 -30.12 -66.11
C LEU A 18 -3.76 -29.76 -64.95
N GLN A 19 -2.44 -29.74 -65.21
CA GLN A 19 -1.60 -28.53 -65.38
C GLN A 19 -1.55 -27.64 -64.13
N SER A 20 -0.42 -27.34 -63.49
CA SER A 20 0.96 -27.22 -63.95
C SER A 20 1.87 -27.32 -62.71
N TYR A 21 2.89 -28.19 -62.75
CA TYR A 21 3.95 -28.16 -61.74
C TYR A 21 4.87 -26.99 -62.07
N ASN A 22 4.87 -26.00 -61.17
CA ASN A 22 5.84 -24.91 -61.18
C ASN A 22 7.26 -25.49 -61.19
N GLN A 23 7.98 -25.04 -62.19
CA GLN A 23 9.40 -25.14 -62.41
C GLN A 23 10.15 -24.75 -61.12
N PHE A 24 10.84 -25.70 -60.49
CA PHE A 24 11.82 -25.38 -59.44
C PHE A 24 13.03 -24.75 -60.14
N ASP A 25 13.00 -23.42 -60.30
CA ASP A 25 14.19 -22.63 -60.61
C ASP A 25 15.11 -22.66 -59.38
N TYR A 26 16.12 -23.53 -59.42
CA TYR A 26 17.33 -23.32 -58.64
C TYR A 26 18.08 -22.16 -59.28
N HIS A 27 17.93 -20.95 -58.74
CA HIS A 27 18.81 -19.84 -59.09
C HIS A 27 20.24 -20.19 -58.67
N ALA A 28 21.06 -20.55 -59.66
CA ALA A 28 22.50 -20.64 -59.54
C ALA A 28 23.11 -19.26 -59.79
N PHE A 29 23.67 -18.64 -58.74
CA PHE A 29 24.70 -17.61 -58.87
C PHE A 29 25.69 -17.72 -57.70
N PRO A 30 27.01 -17.63 -57.93
CA PRO A 30 27.96 -17.42 -56.85
C PRO A 30 27.81 -15.97 -56.41
N GLN A 31 27.07 -15.71 -55.33
CA GLN A 31 27.01 -14.37 -54.75
C GLN A 31 28.45 -13.95 -54.40
N THR A 32 28.88 -12.81 -54.93
CA THR A 32 30.14 -12.20 -54.49
C THR A 32 30.00 -11.84 -53.01
N LEU A 33 31.11 -11.86 -52.25
CA LEU A 33 31.08 -11.58 -50.81
C LEU A 33 30.36 -10.24 -50.50
N ASP A 34 30.53 -9.26 -51.39
CA ASP A 34 29.92 -7.93 -51.31
C ASP A 34 28.39 -7.95 -51.51
N GLU A 35 27.86 -8.83 -52.36
CA GLU A 35 26.41 -8.97 -52.60
C GLU A 35 25.71 -9.62 -51.38
N LEU A 36 26.34 -10.64 -50.80
CA LEU A 36 25.89 -11.26 -49.54
C LEU A 36 25.91 -10.26 -48.38
N GLU A 37 26.94 -9.42 -48.29
CA GLU A 37 27.04 -8.38 -47.26
C GLU A 37 25.94 -7.32 -47.42
N LEU A 38 25.61 -6.94 -48.66
CA LEU A 38 24.55 -5.98 -48.95
C LEU A 38 23.16 -6.53 -48.62
N GLU A 39 22.93 -7.81 -48.89
CA GLU A 39 21.69 -8.52 -48.58
C GLU A 39 21.51 -8.67 -47.07
N PHE A 40 22.57 -9.06 -46.35
CA PHE A 40 22.59 -9.12 -44.88
C PHE A 40 22.32 -7.75 -44.25
N LYS A 41 22.93 -6.67 -44.76
CA LYS A 41 22.67 -5.29 -44.29
C LYS A 41 21.23 -4.86 -44.52
N ARG A 42 20.62 -5.29 -45.63
CA ARG A 42 19.22 -4.98 -45.95
C ARG A 42 18.26 -5.74 -45.05
N GLU A 43 18.49 -7.03 -44.82
CA GLU A 43 17.72 -7.84 -43.87
C GLU A 43 17.86 -7.32 -42.44
N ALA A 44 19.07 -6.96 -42.01
CA ALA A 44 19.30 -6.37 -40.68
C ALA A 44 18.57 -5.03 -40.51
N MET A 45 18.51 -4.20 -41.56
CA MET A 45 17.77 -2.94 -41.54
C MET A 45 16.26 -3.17 -41.50
N GLU A 46 15.73 -4.14 -42.25
CA GLU A 46 14.30 -4.46 -42.22
C GLU A 46 13.88 -5.09 -40.89
N LEU A 47 14.72 -5.98 -40.32
CA LEU A 47 14.52 -6.50 -38.97
C LEU A 47 14.56 -5.39 -37.91
N GLY A 48 15.46 -4.42 -38.06
CA GLY A 48 15.48 -3.22 -37.22
C GLY A 48 14.17 -2.44 -37.31
N ARG A 49 13.68 -2.21 -38.54
CA ARG A 49 12.42 -1.48 -38.77
C ARG A 49 11.18 -2.21 -38.25
N ILE A 50 11.16 -3.54 -38.33
CA ILE A 50 10.09 -4.37 -37.75
C ILE A 50 10.13 -4.28 -36.23
N ARG A 51 11.31 -4.42 -35.63
CA ARG A 51 11.48 -4.31 -34.17
C ARG A 51 11.05 -2.94 -33.65
N ASP A 52 11.46 -1.86 -34.33
CA ASP A 52 11.09 -0.50 -33.94
C ASP A 52 9.57 -0.30 -34.05
N LYS A 53 8.92 -0.89 -35.07
CA LYS A 53 7.47 -0.84 -35.21
C LYS A 53 6.74 -1.66 -34.15
N GLU A 54 7.25 -2.85 -33.81
CA GLU A 54 6.71 -3.68 -32.72
C GLU A 54 6.85 -2.96 -31.37
N GLU A 55 7.99 -2.32 -31.13
CA GLU A 55 8.24 -1.49 -29.94
C GLU A 55 7.27 -0.29 -29.89
N ASP A 56 7.02 0.40 -31.01
CA ASP A 56 6.06 1.49 -31.09
C ASP A 56 4.61 1.03 -30.83
N GLU A 57 4.21 -0.13 -31.36
CA GLU A 57 2.89 -0.72 -31.11
C GLU A 57 2.73 -1.14 -29.64
N GLU A 58 3.77 -1.71 -29.04
CA GLU A 58 3.79 -2.06 -27.61
C GLU A 58 3.74 -0.81 -26.75
N ASN A 59 4.50 0.23 -27.09
CA ASN A 59 4.46 1.55 -26.45
C ASN A 59 3.08 2.21 -26.53
N TYR A 60 2.40 2.08 -27.66
CA TYR A 60 1.04 2.61 -27.84
C TYR A 60 0.04 1.89 -26.94
N LYS A 61 0.04 0.54 -26.94
CA LYS A 61 -0.83 -0.26 -26.06
C LYS A 61 -0.53 0.00 -24.58
N HIS A 62 0.75 0.13 -24.23
CA HIS A 62 1.20 0.45 -22.88
C HIS A 62 0.67 1.81 -22.42
N ARG A 63 0.73 2.84 -23.27
CA ARG A 63 0.14 4.16 -22.99
C ARG A 63 -1.37 4.10 -22.84
N GLU A 64 -2.06 3.40 -23.75
CA GLU A 64 -3.51 3.27 -23.71
C GLU A 64 -3.97 2.60 -22.41
N LEU A 65 -3.29 1.51 -21.99
CA LEU A 65 -3.57 0.80 -20.75
C LEU A 65 -3.17 1.59 -19.50
N SER A 66 -2.10 2.37 -19.56
CA SER A 66 -1.71 3.28 -18.48
C SER A 66 -2.76 4.38 -18.28
N VAL A 67 -3.23 4.97 -19.38
CA VAL A 67 -4.33 5.94 -19.36
C VAL A 67 -5.60 5.26 -18.87
N LEU A 68 -5.87 4.00 -19.23
CA LEU A 68 -7.05 3.27 -18.78
C LEU A 68 -6.98 2.90 -17.29
N LEU A 69 -5.81 2.51 -16.77
CA LEU A 69 -5.56 2.35 -15.33
C LEU A 69 -5.90 3.62 -14.55
N ILE A 70 -5.73 4.77 -15.19
CA ILE A 70 -5.92 6.06 -14.54
C ILE A 70 -7.35 6.62 -14.77
N ASN A 71 -7.92 6.43 -15.97
CA ASN A 71 -9.19 7.03 -16.44
C ASN A 71 -10.42 6.15 -16.23
N TYR A 72 -10.28 4.89 -15.78
CA TYR A 72 -11.43 3.97 -15.67
C TYR A 72 -12.54 4.47 -14.71
N ASN A 73 -12.30 5.55 -13.97
CA ASN A 73 -13.32 6.25 -13.18
C ASN A 73 -14.44 6.92 -14.00
N GLU A 74 -14.32 7.14 -15.32
CA GLU A 74 -15.35 7.90 -16.05
C GLU A 74 -16.56 7.08 -16.56
N HIS A 75 -16.45 5.74 -16.73
CA HIS A 75 -17.39 5.00 -17.61
C HIS A 75 -18.53 4.18 -16.96
N HIS A 76 -18.83 4.34 -15.67
CA HIS A 76 -19.99 3.65 -15.04
C HIS A 76 -20.84 4.58 -14.14
N GLU A 77 -21.68 5.42 -14.76
CA GLU A 77 -22.53 6.45 -14.12
C GLU A 77 -23.50 5.96 -13.02
N VAL A 78 -23.87 4.67 -12.96
CA VAL A 78 -24.87 4.19 -11.99
C VAL A 78 -24.26 3.68 -10.68
N GLN A 79 -23.04 3.14 -10.70
CA GLN A 79 -22.33 2.70 -9.48
C GLN A 79 -21.39 3.79 -8.93
N ASN A 80 -20.83 4.65 -9.79
CA ASN A 80 -19.97 5.77 -9.37
C ASN A 80 -20.69 6.79 -8.50
N SER A 81 -21.98 7.03 -8.67
CA SER A 81 -22.69 8.04 -7.85
C SER A 81 -22.71 7.71 -6.35
N LYS A 82 -22.70 6.43 -5.96
CA LYS A 82 -22.64 6.02 -4.55
C LYS A 82 -21.20 5.98 -3.99
N ALA A 83 -20.22 5.58 -4.79
CA ALA A 83 -18.80 5.61 -4.41
C ALA A 83 -18.28 7.06 -4.29
N LYS A 84 -18.60 7.90 -5.28
CA LYS A 84 -18.28 9.34 -5.34
C LYS A 84 -18.97 10.15 -4.24
N ASN A 85 -20.11 9.67 -3.71
CA ASN A 85 -20.75 10.27 -2.52
C ASN A 85 -20.12 9.83 -1.19
N ARG A 86 -19.21 8.84 -1.18
CA ARG A 86 -18.51 8.38 0.02
C ARG A 86 -17.07 8.87 0.12
N CYS A 87 -16.38 9.00 -1.01
CA CYS A 87 -15.14 9.75 -1.05
C CYS A 87 -15.50 11.23 -0.85
N ASN A 88 -15.16 11.81 0.30
CA ASN A 88 -15.47 13.19 0.59
C ASN A 88 -14.50 14.08 -0.20
N PRO A 89 -14.93 14.82 -1.23
CA PRO A 89 -14.03 15.62 -2.07
C PRO A 89 -13.38 16.78 -1.32
N ARG A 90 -13.77 17.00 -0.06
CA ARG A 90 -13.11 17.95 0.85
C ARG A 90 -11.83 17.40 1.48
N VAL A 91 -11.56 16.10 1.34
CA VAL A 91 -10.32 15.47 1.79
C VAL A 91 -9.38 15.43 0.60
N THR A 92 -8.58 16.47 0.47
CA THR A 92 -7.59 16.62 -0.61
C THR A 92 -6.20 16.14 -0.14
N PRO A 93 -5.22 16.01 -1.05
CA PRO A 93 -3.83 15.74 -0.68
C PRO A 93 -3.27 16.75 0.34
N GLU A 94 -3.60 18.03 0.21
CA GLU A 94 -3.19 19.07 1.15
C GLU A 94 -3.78 18.85 2.54
N VAL A 95 -5.08 18.51 2.62
CA VAL A 95 -5.73 18.19 3.91
C VAL A 95 -5.06 16.97 4.55
N THR A 96 -4.71 15.97 3.75
CA THR A 96 -3.98 14.78 4.21
C THR A 96 -2.61 15.16 4.80
N ARG A 97 -1.86 16.00 4.09
CA ARG A 97 -0.57 16.53 4.55
C ARG A 97 -0.71 17.32 5.86
N ASP A 98 -1.71 18.20 5.94
CA ASP A 98 -1.92 19.07 7.09
C ASP A 98 -2.29 18.28 8.34
N VAL A 99 -3.16 17.27 8.22
CA VAL A 99 -3.55 16.42 9.35
C VAL A 99 -2.35 15.59 9.86
N CYS A 100 -1.51 15.07 8.97
CA CYS A 100 -0.25 14.42 9.35
C CYS A 100 0.63 15.35 10.18
N LEU A 101 0.89 16.55 9.67
CA LEU A 101 1.76 17.52 10.34
C LEU A 101 1.17 17.98 11.67
N LEU A 102 -0.14 18.15 11.75
CA LEU A 102 -0.85 18.55 12.96
C LEU A 102 -0.71 17.50 14.06
N ALA A 103 -0.91 16.22 13.77
CA ALA A 103 -0.76 15.19 14.80
C ALA A 103 0.70 15.03 15.23
N ARG A 104 1.67 15.17 14.31
CA ARG A 104 3.09 15.21 14.70
C ARG A 104 3.39 16.35 15.66
N MET A 105 2.82 17.52 15.40
CA MET A 105 2.94 18.68 16.29
C MET A 105 2.29 18.42 17.66
N MET A 106 1.09 17.81 17.68
CA MET A 106 0.38 17.45 18.92
C MET A 106 1.16 16.41 19.73
N ALA A 107 1.66 15.36 19.08
CA ALA A 107 2.49 14.33 19.71
C ALA A 107 3.75 14.95 20.31
N ALA A 108 4.49 15.74 19.53
CA ALA A 108 5.69 16.42 20.01
C ALA A 108 5.40 17.31 21.23
N ASN A 109 4.26 18.00 21.24
CA ASN A 109 3.86 18.86 22.36
C ASN A 109 3.50 18.06 23.64
N LEU A 110 2.79 16.94 23.50
CA LEU A 110 2.45 16.05 24.64
C LEU A 110 3.72 15.46 25.25
N TYR A 111 4.63 14.97 24.41
CA TYR A 111 5.91 14.43 24.86
C TYR A 111 6.82 15.48 25.47
N TYR A 112 6.84 16.68 24.90
CA TYR A 112 7.64 17.79 25.43
C TYR A 112 7.28 18.03 26.90
N SER A 113 5.99 18.09 27.23
CA SER A 113 5.52 18.25 28.62
C SER A 113 5.96 17.09 29.52
N GLN A 114 5.82 15.84 29.06
CA GLN A 114 6.20 14.66 29.86
C GLN A 114 7.72 14.59 30.12
N ILE A 115 8.54 14.99 29.13
CA ILE A 115 10.00 15.02 29.28
C ILE A 115 10.43 16.09 30.28
N GLU A 116 9.77 17.25 30.34
CA GLU A 116 10.07 18.28 31.35
C GLU A 116 9.78 17.80 32.78
N ASP A 117 8.68 17.08 32.98
CA ASP A 117 8.35 16.46 34.27
C ASP A 117 9.41 15.41 34.65
N LEU A 118 9.77 14.53 33.71
CA LEU A 118 10.78 13.48 33.92
C LEU A 118 12.17 14.07 34.22
N MET A 119 12.55 15.17 33.56
CA MET A 119 13.78 15.90 33.83
C MET A 119 13.80 16.44 35.27
N SER A 120 12.66 16.91 35.76
CA SER A 120 12.52 17.42 37.13
C SER A 120 12.71 16.31 38.16
N GLU A 121 12.13 15.13 37.92
CA GLU A 121 12.23 13.96 38.80
C GLU A 121 13.63 13.30 38.78
N LEU A 122 14.22 13.10 37.60
CA LEU A 122 15.49 12.38 37.44
C LEU A 122 16.72 13.23 37.78
N SER A 123 16.95 13.42 39.08
CA SER A 123 18.10 14.15 39.65
C SER A 123 19.30 13.25 40.01
N MET A 124 19.27 11.97 39.63
CA MET A 124 20.29 10.98 39.99
C MET A 124 21.61 11.18 39.25
N TRP A 125 22.71 10.88 39.95
CA TRP A 125 24.08 11.00 39.42
C TRP A 125 24.71 9.66 39.01
N ARG A 126 24.26 8.56 39.61
CA ARG A 126 24.77 7.23 39.30
C ARG A 126 24.15 6.74 38.01
N CYS A 127 24.99 6.39 37.04
CA CYS A 127 24.57 5.83 35.76
C CYS A 127 25.56 4.76 35.30
N SER A 128 25.22 4.04 34.22
CA SER A 128 26.15 3.12 33.55
C SER A 128 27.24 3.89 32.81
N ASP A 129 28.38 3.23 32.57
CA ASP A 129 29.50 3.81 31.83
C ASP A 129 29.08 4.29 30.43
N GLU A 130 28.22 3.51 29.75
CA GLU A 130 27.64 3.86 28.45
C GLU A 130 26.86 5.18 28.49
N LEU A 131 25.98 5.34 29.48
CA LEU A 131 25.18 6.57 29.62
C LEU A 131 26.07 7.78 29.95
N HIS A 132 27.10 7.56 30.77
CA HIS A 132 28.04 8.62 31.14
C HIS A 132 28.81 9.13 29.92
N VAL A 133 29.35 8.23 29.09
CA VAL A 133 30.04 8.59 27.84
C VAL A 133 29.10 9.39 26.93
N ARG A 134 27.86 8.92 26.77
CA ARG A 134 26.86 9.60 25.93
C ARG A 134 26.50 11.00 26.44
N ALA A 135 26.30 11.15 27.75
CA ALA A 135 26.02 12.44 28.37
C ALA A 135 27.21 13.41 28.21
N ASP A 136 28.44 12.94 28.33
CA ASP A 136 29.64 13.76 28.15
C ASP A 136 29.83 14.24 26.70
N GLU A 137 29.48 13.40 25.72
CA GLU A 137 29.48 13.77 24.29
C GLU A 137 28.48 14.89 24.01
N LEU A 138 27.23 14.72 24.45
CA LEU A 138 26.15 15.70 24.28
C LEU A 138 26.45 17.00 25.03
N HIS A 139 27.00 16.91 26.24
CA HIS A 139 27.38 18.11 26.99
C HIS A 139 28.49 18.91 26.28
N ARG A 140 29.40 18.22 25.58
CA ARG A 140 30.46 18.87 24.79
C ARG A 140 29.95 19.50 23.49
N SER A 141 28.95 18.91 22.83
CA SER A 141 28.34 19.52 21.64
C SER A 141 27.55 20.79 22.01
N LEU A 142 26.72 20.74 23.06
CA LEU A 142 25.91 21.88 23.53
C LEU A 142 26.76 23.11 23.90
N ARG A 143 27.96 22.92 24.44
CA ARG A 143 28.89 24.03 24.78
C ARG A 143 29.45 24.76 23.56
N ARG A 144 29.39 24.19 22.35
CA ARG A 144 29.89 24.87 21.14
C ARG A 144 28.90 25.94 20.65
N ASP A 145 27.60 25.75 20.88
CA ASP A 145 26.55 26.65 20.40
C ASP A 145 26.12 27.70 21.45
N ALA A 146 26.25 27.40 22.75
CA ALA A 146 25.88 28.32 23.83
C ALA A 146 27.07 29.12 24.40
N LYS A 147 27.58 30.10 23.64
CA LYS A 147 28.63 31.03 24.13
C LYS A 147 28.16 32.08 25.17
N HIS A 148 26.87 32.10 25.55
CA HIS A 148 26.29 33.20 26.34
C HIS A 148 25.78 32.84 27.75
N TYR A 149 25.81 31.57 28.20
CA TYR A 149 25.27 31.17 29.52
C TYR A 149 26.22 30.24 30.31
N ILE A 150 27.49 30.64 30.41
CA ILE A 150 28.56 29.83 31.01
C ILE A 150 28.48 29.77 32.56
N GLU A 151 27.71 30.65 33.22
CA GLU A 151 27.81 30.80 34.68
C GLU A 151 26.83 29.97 35.52
N PHE A 152 25.78 29.35 34.95
CA PHE A 152 24.74 28.68 35.74
C PHE A 152 24.86 27.13 35.85
N TRP A 153 25.66 26.48 35.01
CA TRP A 153 25.66 25.02 34.86
C TRP A 153 27.03 24.38 35.12
N LYS A 154 27.46 24.27 36.39
CA LYS A 154 28.78 23.68 36.69
C LYS A 154 28.82 22.15 36.57
N GLN A 155 27.75 21.42 36.90
CA GLN A 155 27.58 19.99 36.58
C GLN A 155 26.08 19.67 36.52
N ILE A 156 25.62 19.04 35.43
CA ILE A 156 24.23 18.61 35.23
C ILE A 156 24.20 17.09 35.42
N PRO A 157 23.23 16.52 36.17
CA PRO A 157 23.06 15.07 36.24
C PRO A 157 22.98 14.43 34.83
N PRO A 158 23.64 13.29 34.57
CA PRO A 158 23.80 12.72 33.22
C PRO A 158 22.47 12.43 32.53
N TYR A 159 21.46 11.96 33.27
CA TYR A 159 20.10 11.74 32.76
C TYR A 159 19.45 13.03 32.23
N ARG A 160 19.64 14.16 32.92
CA ARG A 160 19.07 15.45 32.49
C ARG A 160 19.75 16.01 31.25
N VAL A 161 21.03 15.69 31.02
CA VAL A 161 21.74 16.08 29.79
C VAL A 161 21.11 15.38 28.60
N ILE A 162 20.87 14.07 28.70
CA ILE A 162 20.26 13.28 27.64
C ILE A 162 18.81 13.70 27.40
N LEU A 163 18.02 13.85 28.46
CA LEU A 163 16.64 14.31 28.33
C LEU A 163 16.54 15.74 27.80
N GLY A 164 17.53 16.60 28.09
CA GLY A 164 17.65 17.92 27.48
C GLY A 164 17.79 17.86 25.96
N ASP A 165 18.65 16.98 25.43
CA ASP A 165 18.78 16.75 23.98
C ASP A 165 17.45 16.25 23.38
N VAL A 166 16.77 15.32 24.05
CA VAL A 166 15.46 14.81 23.62
C VAL A 166 14.42 15.93 23.59
N ARG A 167 14.34 16.75 24.66
CA ARG A 167 13.43 17.89 24.75
C ARG A 167 13.70 18.90 23.62
N ASP A 168 14.96 19.23 23.38
CA ASP A 168 15.33 20.21 22.37
C ASP A 168 14.99 19.69 20.95
N LYS A 169 15.19 18.39 20.68
CA LYS A 169 14.73 17.77 19.42
C LYS A 169 13.21 17.71 19.29
N LEU A 170 12.48 17.46 20.38
CA LEU A 170 11.02 17.51 20.39
C LEU A 170 10.52 18.92 20.05
N TYR A 171 11.16 19.94 20.63
CA TYR A 171 10.89 21.33 20.31
C TYR A 171 11.13 21.61 18.82
N GLN A 172 12.30 21.23 18.28
CA GLN A 172 12.59 21.40 16.85
C GLN A 172 11.59 20.65 15.95
N THR A 173 11.16 19.46 16.37
CA THR A 173 10.13 18.68 15.65
C THR A 173 8.80 19.42 15.60
N ARG A 174 8.35 19.96 16.76
CA ARG A 174 7.13 20.76 16.85
C ARG A 174 7.21 22.01 15.99
N GLU A 175 8.29 22.78 16.10
CA GLU A 175 8.48 24.01 15.34
C GLU A 175 8.59 23.74 13.83
N ARG A 176 9.26 22.66 13.42
CA ARG A 176 9.32 22.24 12.01
C ARG A 176 7.93 21.92 11.47
N SER A 177 7.13 21.12 12.19
CA SER A 177 5.75 20.82 11.81
C SER A 177 4.89 22.09 11.70
N TRP A 178 5.04 23.02 12.65
CA TRP A 178 4.33 24.30 12.62
C TRP A 178 4.74 25.18 11.42
N GLN A 179 6.04 25.26 11.11
CA GLN A 179 6.55 26.01 9.96
C GLN A 179 6.04 25.41 8.63
N LEU A 180 6.06 24.09 8.49
CA LEU A 180 5.54 23.38 7.32
C LEU A 180 4.04 23.57 7.12
N LEU A 181 3.26 23.65 8.21
CA LEU A 181 1.82 23.96 8.18
C LEU A 181 1.55 25.42 7.82
N SER A 182 2.34 26.34 8.35
CA SER A 182 2.07 27.79 8.22
C SER A 182 2.59 28.37 6.91
N HIS A 183 3.73 27.89 6.43
CA HIS A 183 4.47 28.49 5.30
C HIS A 183 4.83 27.48 4.19
N GLY A 184 4.51 26.19 4.36
CA GLY A 184 4.87 25.13 3.42
C GLY A 184 6.35 24.69 3.48
N MET A 185 7.22 25.50 4.09
CA MET A 185 8.67 25.29 4.18
C MET A 185 9.16 25.46 5.62
N SER A 186 10.27 24.83 5.97
CA SER A 186 10.91 24.96 7.28
C SER A 186 12.42 25.13 7.15
N GLU A 187 12.97 26.05 7.95
CA GLU A 187 14.42 26.30 8.05
C GLU A 187 15.12 25.26 8.95
N ILE A 188 14.35 24.56 9.78
CA ILE A 188 14.85 23.53 10.69
C ILE A 188 15.17 22.29 9.87
N LEU A 189 16.41 21.82 9.88
CA LEU A 189 16.81 20.63 9.14
C LEU A 189 16.10 19.37 9.66
N GLU A 190 15.80 18.43 8.76
CA GLU A 190 15.11 17.18 9.11
C GLU A 190 15.92 16.35 10.14
N GLU A 191 17.25 16.34 10.03
CA GLU A 191 18.17 15.68 10.97
C GLU A 191 18.14 16.24 12.41
N ALA A 192 17.65 17.46 12.58
CA ALA A 192 17.47 18.09 13.90
C ALA A 192 16.13 17.70 14.56
N THR A 193 15.31 16.88 13.87
CA THR A 193 13.98 16.47 14.33
C THR A 193 13.88 14.96 14.45
N PHE A 194 12.89 14.48 15.20
CA PHE A 194 12.57 13.06 15.22
C PHE A 194 11.85 12.69 13.92
N THR A 195 12.40 11.74 13.18
CA THR A 195 11.79 11.25 11.92
C THR A 195 11.06 9.92 12.10
N ASN A 196 11.43 9.12 13.11
CA ASN A 196 10.82 7.82 13.39
C ASN A 196 10.74 7.57 14.91
N ILE A 197 9.74 6.79 15.33
CA ILE A 197 9.50 6.43 16.74
C ILE A 197 10.65 5.65 17.40
N GLU A 198 11.36 4.81 16.65
CA GLU A 198 12.50 4.02 17.13
C GLU A 198 13.65 4.92 17.62
N GLN A 199 13.78 6.13 17.08
CA GLN A 199 14.75 7.12 17.54
C GLN A 199 14.42 7.66 18.94
N PHE A 200 13.17 7.54 19.37
CA PHE A 200 12.69 8.00 20.66
C PHE A 200 12.91 6.96 21.78
N GLY A 201 13.10 5.68 21.44
CA GLY A 201 13.40 4.61 22.40
C GLY A 201 12.29 4.27 23.42
N ILE A 202 11.15 4.98 23.37
CA ILE A 202 9.98 4.77 24.20
C ILE A 202 8.81 4.46 23.25
N SER A 203 8.50 3.17 23.06
CA SER A 203 7.49 2.69 22.09
C SER A 203 6.03 3.08 22.38
N LEU A 204 5.75 3.96 23.35
CA LEU A 204 4.42 3.98 23.98
C LEU A 204 3.42 5.04 23.48
N LEU A 205 3.82 6.09 22.74
CA LEU A 205 2.87 7.18 22.43
C LEU A 205 3.10 7.89 21.07
N PHE A 206 4.14 7.54 20.29
CA PHE A 206 4.39 8.14 18.97
C PHE A 206 3.69 7.36 17.87
N THR A 207 3.08 6.22 18.24
CA THR A 207 2.10 5.48 17.45
C THR A 207 0.75 6.19 17.46
N SER A 208 0.73 7.52 17.33
CA SER A 208 -0.29 8.08 16.45
C SER A 208 0.11 7.66 15.03
N GLU A 209 0.00 6.36 14.73
CA GLU A 209 -0.38 5.95 13.40
C GLU A 209 -1.70 6.69 13.20
N ILE A 210 -1.65 7.91 12.68
CA ILE A 210 -2.83 8.44 12.03
C ILE A 210 -2.98 7.45 10.89
N GLU A 211 -3.87 6.48 11.06
CA GLU A 211 -4.25 5.62 9.98
C GLU A 211 -5.00 6.50 8.99
N ILE A 212 -4.25 7.24 8.17
CA ILE A 212 -4.80 7.87 6.99
C ILE A 212 -5.07 6.74 6.03
N SER A 213 -6.29 6.24 6.15
CA SER A 213 -6.93 5.42 5.16
C SER A 213 -7.15 6.28 3.93
N ILE A 214 -6.18 6.24 3.01
CA ILE A 214 -6.38 6.79 1.68
C ILE A 214 -7.44 5.94 0.98
N CYS A 215 -8.48 6.61 0.47
CA CYS A 215 -9.68 6.01 -0.08
C CYS A 215 -9.76 6.37 -1.56
N HIS A 216 -9.69 5.37 -2.43
CA HIS A 216 -10.01 5.54 -3.84
C HIS A 216 -11.09 4.55 -4.25
N SER A 217 -12.02 5.00 -5.07
CA SER A 217 -12.85 4.09 -5.86
C SER A 217 -12.02 3.60 -7.02
N THR A 218 -11.83 2.29 -7.12
CA THR A 218 -11.22 1.66 -8.29
C THR A 218 -12.16 0.58 -8.79
N LEU A 219 -12.39 0.56 -10.10
CA LEU A 219 -13.26 -0.39 -10.77
C LEU A 219 -12.44 -1.16 -11.83
N PHE A 220 -11.33 -1.81 -11.48
CA PHE A 220 -10.51 -2.44 -12.53
C PHE A 220 -11.10 -3.79 -12.96
N LYS A 221 -11.44 -3.93 -14.25
CA LYS A 221 -11.94 -5.19 -14.85
C LYS A 221 -10.84 -6.25 -14.99
N SER A 222 -11.26 -7.52 -15.09
CA SER A 222 -10.42 -8.72 -15.16
C SER A 222 -9.40 -8.77 -16.32
N LEU A 223 -9.67 -8.10 -17.45
CA LEU A 223 -8.74 -8.01 -18.59
C LEU A 223 -7.46 -7.22 -18.26
N LEU A 224 -7.44 -6.44 -17.18
CA LEU A 224 -6.29 -5.65 -16.74
C LEU A 224 -5.32 -6.46 -15.86
N GLN A 225 -5.73 -7.60 -15.29
CA GLN A 225 -4.94 -8.30 -14.28
C GLN A 225 -3.62 -8.86 -14.83
N GLU A 226 -3.64 -9.52 -15.99
CA GLU A 226 -2.42 -10.06 -16.61
C GLU A 226 -1.44 -8.95 -16.97
N TRP A 227 -1.96 -7.83 -17.48
CA TRP A 227 -1.16 -6.64 -17.77
C TRP A 227 -0.56 -6.03 -16.50
N LEU A 228 -1.34 -5.86 -15.42
CA LEU A 228 -0.83 -5.37 -14.13
C LEU A 228 0.30 -6.23 -13.59
N LEU A 229 0.17 -7.55 -13.67
CA LEU A 229 1.22 -8.47 -13.22
C LEU A 229 2.48 -8.39 -14.10
N SER A 230 2.31 -8.18 -15.41
CA SER A 230 3.43 -7.92 -16.32
C SER A 230 4.15 -6.63 -15.94
N GLU A 231 3.43 -5.52 -15.73
CA GLU A 231 4.02 -4.25 -15.32
C GLU A 231 4.68 -4.33 -13.94
N LEU A 232 4.05 -4.99 -12.97
CA LEU A 232 4.59 -5.22 -11.62
C LEU A 232 5.89 -6.05 -11.64
N SER A 233 6.02 -6.96 -12.60
CA SER A 233 7.24 -7.74 -12.82
C SER A 233 8.29 -6.98 -13.63
N GLY A 234 7.86 -6.05 -14.49
CA GLY A 234 8.69 -5.18 -15.30
C GLY A 234 9.41 -4.10 -14.49
N LYS A 235 10.45 -3.52 -15.09
CA LYS A 235 11.22 -2.38 -14.54
C LYS A 235 11.01 -1.08 -15.31
N ARG A 236 10.20 -1.15 -16.37
CA ARG A 236 9.90 -0.01 -17.23
C ARG A 236 8.99 0.96 -16.45
N PRO A 237 9.33 2.26 -16.38
CA PRO A 237 8.43 3.25 -15.81
C PRO A 237 7.10 3.32 -16.56
N LEU A 238 6.01 3.40 -15.82
CA LEU A 238 4.65 3.43 -16.35
C LEU A 238 4.28 4.82 -16.86
N PHE A 239 4.67 5.87 -16.12
CA PHE A 239 4.28 7.25 -16.43
C PHE A 239 5.36 7.99 -17.21
N GLY A 240 4.94 8.57 -18.35
CA GLY A 240 5.69 9.62 -19.05
C GLY A 240 5.37 11.02 -18.49
N SER A 241 6.23 11.99 -18.76
CA SER A 241 6.01 13.40 -18.38
C SER A 241 4.80 14.04 -19.09
N ASP A 242 4.33 13.41 -20.16
CA ASP A 242 3.25 13.85 -21.06
C ASP A 242 1.89 13.21 -20.76
N LEU A 243 1.75 12.52 -19.62
CA LEU A 243 0.47 11.91 -19.22
C LEU A 243 -0.63 12.99 -19.11
N PRO A 244 -1.74 12.88 -19.87
CA PRO A 244 -2.89 13.77 -19.70
C PRO A 244 -3.56 13.49 -18.35
N LYS A 245 -3.67 14.52 -17.49
CA LYS A 245 -4.24 14.41 -16.15
C LYS A 245 -5.54 15.22 -16.06
N THR A 246 -6.65 14.57 -15.75
CA THR A 246 -7.90 15.20 -15.30
C THR A 246 -7.78 15.58 -13.82
N GLU A 247 -8.70 16.39 -13.30
CA GLU A 247 -8.66 16.81 -11.88
C GLU A 247 -8.67 15.62 -10.91
N GLU A 248 -9.46 14.57 -11.20
CA GLU A 248 -9.52 13.36 -10.37
C GLU A 248 -8.19 12.58 -10.36
N ILE A 249 -7.47 12.59 -11.50
CA ILE A 249 -6.17 11.92 -11.64
C ILE A 249 -5.09 12.68 -10.89
N VAL A 250 -5.11 14.01 -11.00
CA VAL A 250 -4.20 14.88 -10.25
C VAL A 250 -4.35 14.61 -8.76
N ASP A 251 -5.58 14.57 -8.26
CA ASP A 251 -5.88 14.28 -6.84
C ASP A 251 -5.32 12.93 -6.37
N VAL A 252 -5.49 11.86 -7.18
CA VAL A 252 -4.91 10.54 -6.88
C VAL A 252 -3.38 10.57 -6.85
N LEU A 253 -2.75 11.13 -7.89
CA LEU A 253 -1.30 11.17 -7.99
C LEU A 253 -0.68 12.05 -6.92
N ASP A 254 -1.32 13.17 -6.59
CA ASP A 254 -0.87 14.08 -5.53
C ASP A 254 -1.04 13.46 -4.14
N THR A 255 -2.05 12.61 -3.94
CA THR A 255 -2.16 11.81 -2.72
C THR A 255 -0.95 10.87 -2.56
N PHE A 256 -0.48 10.23 -3.64
CA PHE A 256 0.77 9.44 -3.58
C PHE A 256 2.01 10.32 -3.40
N ASN A 257 2.03 11.54 -3.95
CA ASN A 257 3.14 12.48 -3.71
C ASN A 257 3.27 12.84 -2.22
N VAL A 258 2.15 12.98 -1.50
CA VAL A 258 2.15 13.19 -0.03
C VAL A 258 2.75 11.99 0.69
N LEU A 259 2.50 10.76 0.23
CA LEU A 259 3.12 9.54 0.79
C LEU A 259 4.64 9.50 0.60
N VAL A 260 5.14 10.12 -0.48
CA VAL A 260 6.58 10.21 -0.77
C VAL A 260 7.26 11.31 0.06
N GLU A 261 6.56 12.43 0.25
CA GLU A 261 7.06 13.60 0.98
C GLU A 261 7.20 13.32 2.48
N LEU A 262 6.21 12.64 3.07
CA LEU A 262 6.11 12.47 4.51
C LEU A 262 6.74 11.16 5.01
N PRO A 263 7.24 11.11 6.27
CA PRO A 263 7.74 9.88 6.87
C PRO A 263 6.69 8.76 6.89
N ALA A 264 7.12 7.52 6.63
CA ALA A 264 6.22 6.36 6.51
C ALA A 264 5.42 6.08 7.78
N ASP A 265 5.99 6.34 8.97
CA ASP A 265 5.34 6.20 10.27
C ASP A 265 4.07 7.06 10.43
N ASN A 266 3.86 8.05 9.54
CA ASN A 266 2.63 8.85 9.54
C ASN A 266 1.42 8.09 8.99
N PHE A 267 1.61 6.95 8.33
CA PHE A 267 0.58 6.28 7.56
C PHE A 267 0.36 4.84 8.03
N GLY A 268 -0.92 4.43 8.04
CA GLY A 268 -1.31 3.06 8.35
C GLY A 268 -1.48 2.20 7.09
N ALA A 269 -2.74 2.02 6.69
CA ALA A 269 -3.13 1.21 5.55
C ALA A 269 -3.69 2.08 4.42
N TYR A 270 -3.47 1.65 3.18
CA TYR A 270 -4.20 2.15 2.03
C TYR A 270 -5.47 1.30 1.85
N ILE A 271 -6.66 1.88 2.02
CA ILE A 271 -7.92 1.12 1.99
C ILE A 271 -8.63 1.33 0.66
N ILE A 272 -8.87 0.24 -0.05
CA ILE A 272 -9.61 0.28 -1.31
C ILE A 272 -11.09 0.13 -1.01
N LEU A 273 -11.87 1.19 -1.21
CA LEU A 273 -13.32 1.11 -1.07
C LEU A 273 -13.93 0.33 -2.24
N MET A 274 -15.03 -0.37 -1.95
CA MET A 274 -15.77 -1.13 -2.95
C MET A 274 -14.89 -2.12 -3.75
N ALA A 275 -13.91 -2.74 -3.08
CA ALA A 275 -13.04 -3.72 -3.72
C ALA A 275 -13.85 -4.93 -4.17
N THR A 276 -13.62 -5.38 -5.42
CA THR A 276 -14.35 -6.50 -6.02
C THR A 276 -13.43 -7.58 -6.57
N ALA A 277 -12.20 -7.24 -6.92
CA ALA A 277 -11.29 -8.13 -7.63
C ALA A 277 -9.82 -7.99 -7.19
N PRO A 278 -8.98 -9.01 -7.46
CA PRO A 278 -7.53 -8.92 -7.24
C PRO A 278 -6.84 -7.76 -7.96
N SER A 279 -7.36 -7.38 -9.14
CA SER A 279 -6.87 -6.25 -9.93
C SER A 279 -6.91 -4.92 -9.17
N ASP A 280 -7.90 -4.74 -8.29
CA ASP A 280 -8.01 -3.53 -7.48
C ASP A 280 -6.80 -3.36 -6.55
N VAL A 281 -6.35 -4.46 -5.93
CA VAL A 281 -5.15 -4.48 -5.07
C VAL A 281 -3.88 -4.26 -5.89
N PHE A 282 -3.72 -4.98 -7.00
CA PHE A 282 -2.53 -4.86 -7.85
C PHE A 282 -2.37 -3.47 -8.46
N ALA A 283 -3.47 -2.79 -8.78
CA ALA A 283 -3.42 -1.42 -9.28
C ALA A 283 -2.81 -0.46 -8.24
N VAL A 284 -3.23 -0.54 -6.98
CA VAL A 284 -2.67 0.30 -5.91
C VAL A 284 -1.20 -0.04 -5.66
N GLU A 285 -0.84 -1.32 -5.63
CA GLU A 285 0.56 -1.74 -5.52
C GLU A 285 1.43 -1.17 -6.65
N LEU A 286 0.92 -1.18 -7.87
CA LEU A 286 1.62 -0.58 -9.02
C LEU A 286 1.73 0.94 -8.87
N LEU A 287 0.65 1.63 -8.52
CA LEU A 287 0.67 3.08 -8.32
C LEU A 287 1.64 3.52 -7.22
N GLN A 288 1.69 2.80 -6.09
CA GLN A 288 2.68 3.08 -5.03
C GLN A 288 4.10 2.98 -5.56
N ARG A 289 4.40 1.96 -6.38
CA ARG A 289 5.72 1.78 -7.00
C ARG A 289 6.04 2.90 -7.99
N GLU A 290 5.11 3.20 -8.90
CA GLU A 290 5.32 4.19 -9.98
C GLU A 290 5.37 5.63 -9.47
N CYS A 291 4.70 5.92 -8.36
CA CYS A 291 4.83 7.18 -7.64
C CYS A 291 6.08 7.23 -6.75
N HIS A 292 6.92 6.19 -6.73
CA HIS A 292 8.17 6.12 -5.96
C HIS A 292 7.97 6.17 -4.43
N VAL A 293 6.88 5.60 -3.92
CA VAL A 293 6.67 5.45 -2.48
C VAL A 293 7.75 4.52 -1.93
N LYS A 294 8.69 5.07 -1.16
CA LYS A 294 9.89 4.36 -0.66
C LYS A 294 9.53 3.14 0.19
N GLN A 295 8.50 3.26 1.00
CA GLN A 295 7.96 2.21 1.85
C GLN A 295 6.45 2.09 1.56
N PRO A 296 6.06 1.19 0.64
CA PRO A 296 4.66 1.01 0.28
C PRO A 296 3.81 0.67 1.51
N LEU A 297 2.64 1.31 1.59
CA LEU A 297 1.63 1.05 2.61
C LEU A 297 1.00 -0.32 2.35
N ARG A 298 0.56 -0.96 3.44
CA ARG A 298 -0.25 -2.19 3.35
C ARG A 298 -1.57 -1.88 2.64
N VAL A 299 -1.86 -2.61 1.56
CA VAL A 299 -3.10 -2.46 0.79
C VAL A 299 -4.20 -3.33 1.39
N VAL A 300 -5.33 -2.71 1.73
CA VAL A 300 -6.44 -3.36 2.44
C VAL A 300 -7.72 -3.25 1.60
N PRO A 301 -8.18 -4.34 0.96
CA PRO A 301 -9.45 -4.33 0.25
C PRO A 301 -10.62 -4.29 1.25
N LEU A 302 -11.57 -3.40 1.01
CA LEU A 302 -12.84 -3.35 1.74
C LEU A 302 -13.96 -4.00 0.91
N PHE A 303 -14.43 -5.14 1.39
CA PHE A 303 -15.60 -5.84 0.82
C PHE A 303 -16.89 -5.39 1.54
N GLU A 304 -17.77 -4.70 0.82
CA GLU A 304 -18.97 -4.07 1.42
C GLU A 304 -20.29 -4.75 1.02
N LYS A 305 -20.48 -5.04 -0.27
CA LYS A 305 -21.72 -5.65 -0.76
C LYS A 305 -21.70 -7.15 -0.48
N LEU A 306 -22.89 -7.74 -0.43
CA LEU A 306 -23.02 -9.18 -0.24
C LEU A 306 -22.28 -9.99 -1.31
N ALA A 307 -22.42 -9.60 -2.58
CA ALA A 307 -21.75 -10.28 -3.69
C ALA A 307 -20.21 -10.20 -3.56
N ASP A 308 -19.70 -9.06 -3.11
CA ASP A 308 -18.26 -8.84 -2.92
C ASP A 308 -17.74 -9.69 -1.75
N LEU A 309 -18.50 -9.78 -0.66
CA LEU A 309 -18.19 -10.65 0.48
C LEU A 309 -18.19 -12.14 0.12
N GLU A 310 -19.13 -12.59 -0.72
CA GLU A 310 -19.17 -13.96 -1.22
C GLU A 310 -18.02 -14.27 -2.19
N ALA A 311 -17.55 -13.28 -2.94
CA ALA A 311 -16.41 -13.41 -3.85
C ALA A 311 -15.04 -13.24 -3.16
N ALA A 312 -14.99 -12.61 -1.99
CA ALA A 312 -13.75 -12.26 -1.29
C ALA A 312 -12.80 -13.44 -1.04
N PRO A 313 -13.24 -14.64 -0.61
CA PRO A 313 -12.33 -15.77 -0.43
C PRO A 313 -11.64 -16.18 -1.73
N ALA A 314 -12.38 -16.17 -2.85
CA ALA A 314 -11.82 -16.47 -4.16
C ALA A 314 -10.86 -15.37 -4.64
N ALA A 315 -11.17 -14.11 -4.37
CA ALA A 315 -10.27 -12.99 -4.68
C ALA A 315 -8.95 -13.08 -3.89
N LEU A 316 -9.00 -13.33 -2.57
CA LEU A 316 -7.80 -13.53 -1.76
C LEU A 316 -6.99 -14.75 -2.21
N ALA A 317 -7.65 -15.87 -2.52
CA ALA A 317 -6.95 -17.06 -3.02
C ALA A 317 -6.18 -16.74 -4.32
N ARG A 318 -6.74 -15.92 -5.21
CA ARG A 318 -6.06 -15.47 -6.43
C ARG A 318 -4.88 -14.53 -6.14
N LEU A 319 -5.03 -13.61 -5.18
CA LEU A 319 -3.91 -12.78 -4.73
C LEU A 319 -2.76 -13.64 -4.18
N PHE A 320 -3.08 -14.63 -3.34
CA PHE A 320 -2.09 -15.50 -2.71
C PHE A 320 -1.46 -16.52 -3.67
N LEU A 321 -2.03 -16.73 -4.87
CA LEU A 321 -1.39 -17.54 -5.92
C LEU A 321 -0.23 -16.81 -6.60
N VAL A 322 -0.15 -15.48 -6.47
CA VAL A 322 0.90 -14.67 -7.10
C VAL A 322 2.10 -14.56 -6.16
N ASP A 323 3.22 -15.17 -6.53
CA ASP A 323 4.45 -15.19 -5.71
C ASP A 323 5.00 -13.80 -5.41
N TRP A 324 4.99 -12.91 -6.40
CA TRP A 324 5.41 -11.52 -6.24
C TRP A 324 4.64 -10.84 -5.09
N TYR A 325 3.32 -11.00 -5.06
CA TYR A 325 2.46 -10.39 -4.04
C TYR A 325 2.70 -10.98 -2.66
N ARG A 326 2.85 -12.31 -2.55
CA ARG A 326 3.15 -12.97 -1.27
C ARG A 326 4.45 -12.47 -0.64
N ASN A 327 5.47 -12.27 -1.47
CA ASN A 327 6.76 -11.73 -1.05
C ASN A 327 6.64 -10.27 -0.62
N GLN A 328 5.89 -9.47 -1.38
CA GLN A 328 5.64 -8.05 -1.09
C GLN A 328 4.99 -7.84 0.28
N ILE A 329 3.95 -8.64 0.62
CA ILE A 329 3.20 -8.48 1.87
C ILE A 329 3.84 -9.21 3.08
N ASN A 330 4.99 -9.87 2.90
CA ASN A 330 5.68 -10.66 3.92
C ASN A 330 4.73 -11.60 4.71
N VAL A 331 3.87 -12.31 3.98
CA VAL A 331 2.93 -13.32 4.51
C VAL A 331 1.89 -12.74 5.50
N LYS A 332 1.64 -11.43 5.48
CA LYS A 332 0.61 -10.76 6.28
C LYS A 332 -0.39 -10.05 5.38
N GLN A 333 -1.66 -10.45 5.44
CA GLN A 333 -2.74 -9.76 4.73
C GLN A 333 -3.68 -9.14 5.74
N GLU A 334 -4.16 -7.94 5.46
CA GLU A 334 -5.27 -7.34 6.18
C GLU A 334 -6.46 -7.14 5.23
N VAL A 335 -7.68 -7.41 5.69
CA VAL A 335 -8.92 -7.20 4.93
C VAL A 335 -9.93 -6.46 5.78
N MET A 336 -10.57 -5.45 5.19
CA MET A 336 -11.62 -4.70 5.86
C MET A 336 -13.00 -5.25 5.47
N ILE A 337 -13.89 -5.32 6.44
CA ILE A 337 -15.26 -5.82 6.25
C ILE A 337 -16.28 -4.75 6.64
N GLY A 338 -17.16 -4.43 5.68
CA GLY A 338 -18.24 -3.47 5.86
C GLY A 338 -19.54 -4.16 6.31
N TYR A 339 -20.03 -3.83 7.51
CA TYR A 339 -21.25 -4.43 8.08
C TYR A 339 -22.55 -3.72 7.65
N LEU A 340 -22.49 -2.40 7.45
CA LEU A 340 -23.67 -1.54 7.33
C LEU A 340 -24.36 -1.55 5.97
N ASP A 341 -23.64 -1.81 4.88
CA ASP A 341 -24.29 -1.84 3.55
C ASP A 341 -24.90 -3.19 3.26
N SER A 342 -24.26 -4.29 3.66
CA SER A 342 -24.83 -5.62 3.48
C SER A 342 -26.18 -5.77 4.22
N GLY A 343 -26.35 -5.10 5.38
CA GLY A 343 -27.61 -5.09 6.14
C GLY A 343 -28.75 -4.33 5.46
N LYS A 344 -28.45 -3.29 4.66
CA LYS A 344 -29.45 -2.56 3.87
C LYS A 344 -29.94 -3.38 2.68
N ASP A 345 -29.07 -4.24 2.15
CA ASP A 345 -29.36 -5.02 0.95
C ASP A 345 -30.20 -6.29 1.24
N VAL A 346 -29.94 -7.00 2.34
CA VAL A 346 -30.55 -8.33 2.60
C VAL A 346 -31.14 -8.51 4.01
N GLY A 347 -31.17 -7.46 4.83
CA GLY A 347 -31.66 -7.50 6.22
C GLY A 347 -30.61 -7.98 7.22
N CYS A 348 -30.77 -7.57 8.49
CA CYS A 348 -29.74 -7.68 9.53
C CYS A 348 -29.28 -9.12 9.83
N LEU A 349 -30.22 -10.07 9.99
CA LEU A 349 -29.89 -11.46 10.34
C LEU A 349 -29.12 -12.16 9.20
N SER A 350 -29.60 -12.02 7.97
CA SER A 350 -28.96 -12.60 6.78
C SER A 350 -27.57 -12.03 6.57
N ALA A 351 -27.42 -10.70 6.72
CA ALA A 351 -26.13 -10.04 6.64
C ALA A 351 -25.16 -10.55 7.71
N ALA A 352 -25.60 -10.63 8.98
CA ALA A 352 -24.76 -11.13 10.06
C ALA A 352 -24.30 -12.59 9.84
N TRP A 353 -25.20 -13.48 9.41
CA TRP A 353 -24.86 -14.86 9.11
C TRP A 353 -23.88 -14.98 7.93
N LYS A 354 -24.13 -14.24 6.84
CA LYS A 354 -23.25 -14.22 5.66
C LYS A 354 -21.86 -13.68 6.00
N LEU A 355 -21.80 -12.63 6.82
CA LEU A 355 -20.54 -12.11 7.34
C LEU A 355 -19.80 -13.18 8.14
N TYR A 356 -20.47 -13.87 9.07
CA TYR A 356 -19.84 -14.96 9.84
C TYR A 356 -19.24 -16.03 8.92
N LYS A 357 -20.00 -16.48 7.91
CA LYS A 357 -19.53 -17.45 6.91
C LYS A 357 -18.34 -16.93 6.10
N ALA A 358 -18.37 -15.67 5.66
CA ALA A 358 -17.27 -15.07 4.92
C ALA A 358 -15.98 -15.02 5.75
N HIS A 359 -16.06 -14.67 7.04
CA HIS A 359 -14.90 -14.68 7.94
C HIS A 359 -14.28 -16.08 8.07
N GLU A 360 -15.11 -17.13 8.25
CA GLU A 360 -14.62 -18.52 8.28
C GLU A 360 -13.89 -18.90 6.98
N GLU A 361 -14.47 -18.57 5.83
CA GLU A 361 -13.90 -18.90 4.53
C GLU A 361 -12.61 -18.14 4.24
N LEU A 362 -12.54 -16.85 4.59
CA LEU A 362 -11.33 -16.03 4.44
C LEU A 362 -10.17 -16.59 5.28
N ILE A 363 -10.44 -16.97 6.53
CA ILE A 363 -9.43 -17.60 7.41
C ILE A 363 -8.99 -18.95 6.86
N ASN A 364 -9.91 -19.77 6.35
CA ASN A 364 -9.55 -21.06 5.76
C ASN A 364 -8.68 -20.91 4.51
N VAL A 365 -8.97 -19.90 3.67
CA VAL A 365 -8.10 -19.55 2.53
C VAL A 365 -6.73 -19.10 3.03
N ALA A 366 -6.67 -18.18 3.99
CA ALA A 366 -5.40 -17.70 4.53
C ALA A 366 -4.54 -18.86 5.08
N LYS A 367 -5.12 -19.75 5.88
CA LYS A 367 -4.45 -20.96 6.40
C LYS A 367 -3.92 -21.86 5.29
N LYS A 368 -4.71 -22.11 4.25
CA LYS A 368 -4.31 -22.95 3.11
C LYS A 368 -3.06 -22.42 2.41
N PHE A 369 -2.89 -21.10 2.35
CA PHE A 369 -1.73 -20.44 1.76
C PHE A 369 -0.64 -20.06 2.77
N GLY A 370 -0.80 -20.39 4.05
CA GLY A 370 0.14 -20.05 5.12
C GLY A 370 0.18 -18.57 5.48
N MET A 371 -0.88 -17.80 5.18
CA MET A 371 -0.97 -16.37 5.41
C MET A 371 -1.48 -16.03 6.81
N LYS A 372 -0.90 -15.01 7.44
CA LYS A 372 -1.48 -14.38 8.63
C LYS A 372 -2.50 -13.33 8.18
N LEU A 373 -3.78 -13.60 8.41
CA LEU A 373 -4.87 -12.68 8.07
C LEU A 373 -5.30 -11.87 9.30
N THR A 374 -5.34 -10.55 9.17
CA THR A 374 -5.95 -9.64 10.14
C THR A 374 -7.26 -9.10 9.59
N MET A 375 -8.32 -9.20 10.39
CA MET A 375 -9.64 -8.68 10.03
C MET A 375 -9.79 -7.26 10.57
N PHE A 376 -10.10 -6.31 9.69
CA PHE A 376 -10.45 -4.95 10.07
C PHE A 376 -11.97 -4.77 10.05
N HIS A 377 -12.53 -4.68 11.25
CA HIS A 377 -13.97 -4.52 11.44
C HIS A 377 -14.39 -3.06 11.21
N GLY A 378 -15.03 -2.80 10.07
CA GLY A 378 -15.49 -1.48 9.66
C GLY A 378 -16.70 -0.95 10.44
N ARG A 379 -17.17 0.24 10.02
CA ARG A 379 -18.29 0.93 10.65
C ARG A 379 -19.55 0.05 10.70
N GLY A 380 -20.09 -0.09 11.91
CA GLY A 380 -21.46 -0.54 12.15
C GLY A 380 -21.63 -2.04 12.36
N GLY A 381 -20.52 -2.76 12.48
CA GLY A 381 -20.53 -4.06 13.14
C GLY A 381 -20.91 -3.93 14.60
N THR A 382 -21.43 -5.02 15.17
CA THR A 382 -21.72 -5.14 16.61
C THR A 382 -20.51 -4.81 17.48
N VAL A 383 -19.29 -5.02 16.97
CA VAL A 383 -18.02 -4.75 17.67
C VAL A 383 -17.78 -3.25 17.88
N GLY A 384 -18.09 -2.41 16.88
CA GLY A 384 -17.82 -0.96 16.91
C GLY A 384 -19.01 -0.08 17.33
N ARG A 385 -20.20 -0.68 17.52
CA ARG A 385 -21.45 0.05 17.85
C ARG A 385 -21.99 -0.19 19.26
N GLY A 386 -21.33 -1.02 20.07
CA GLY A 386 -21.88 -1.38 21.38
C GLY A 386 -23.23 -2.09 21.25
N GLY A 387 -23.42 -2.92 20.21
CA GLY A 387 -24.64 -3.72 19.98
C GLY A 387 -24.82 -4.88 20.98
N GLY A 388 -24.16 -4.78 22.12
CA GLY A 388 -23.91 -5.79 23.14
C GLY A 388 -22.60 -5.44 23.85
N PRO A 389 -22.28 -6.09 24.98
CA PRO A 389 -20.98 -5.91 25.63
C PRO A 389 -19.85 -6.25 24.65
N THR A 390 -18.97 -5.28 24.34
CA THR A 390 -17.91 -5.40 23.32
C THR A 390 -17.11 -6.70 23.45
N HIS A 391 -16.76 -7.07 24.69
CA HIS A 391 -16.10 -8.32 25.02
C HIS A 391 -16.82 -9.57 24.48
N LEU A 392 -18.15 -9.67 24.65
CA LEU A 392 -18.92 -10.81 24.14
C LEU A 392 -18.96 -10.84 22.61
N VAL A 393 -18.96 -9.67 21.97
CA VAL A 393 -18.97 -9.60 20.51
C VAL A 393 -17.63 -10.08 19.93
N ILE A 394 -16.52 -9.72 20.58
CA ILE A 394 -15.19 -10.21 20.21
C ILE A 394 -15.13 -11.73 20.40
N LEU A 395 -15.63 -12.26 21.53
CA LEU A 395 -15.69 -13.70 21.78
C LEU A 395 -16.60 -14.47 20.81
N SER A 396 -17.61 -13.81 20.25
CA SER A 396 -18.55 -14.41 19.30
C SER A 396 -18.00 -14.49 17.86
N GLN A 397 -16.84 -13.89 17.58
CA GLN A 397 -16.21 -13.99 16.26
C GLN A 397 -15.88 -15.45 15.93
N PRO A 398 -15.87 -15.85 14.64
CA PRO A 398 -15.49 -17.21 14.28
C PRO A 398 -14.10 -17.57 14.81
N PRO A 399 -13.86 -18.85 15.13
CA PRO A 399 -12.57 -19.30 15.65
C PRO A 399 -11.39 -18.87 14.78
N GLU A 400 -10.28 -18.48 15.41
CA GLU A 400 -9.02 -18.11 14.76
C GLU A 400 -9.07 -16.86 13.85
N THR A 401 -10.15 -16.08 13.88
CA THR A 401 -10.25 -14.80 13.14
C THR A 401 -9.44 -13.66 13.76
N ILE A 402 -9.21 -13.69 15.06
CA ILE A 402 -8.45 -12.65 15.78
C ILE A 402 -6.96 -13.01 15.82
N HIS A 403 -6.62 -14.25 16.19
CA HIS A 403 -5.24 -14.79 16.21
C HIS A 403 -4.13 -13.78 16.64
N GLY A 404 -4.38 -13.05 17.72
CA GLY A 404 -3.44 -12.06 18.29
C GLY A 404 -3.39 -10.69 17.58
N SER A 405 -4.35 -10.37 16.71
CA SER A 405 -4.48 -9.07 16.04
C SER A 405 -5.94 -8.69 15.86
N LEU A 406 -6.35 -7.57 16.46
CA LEU A 406 -7.71 -7.04 16.36
C LEU A 406 -7.64 -5.60 15.87
N ARG A 407 -8.33 -5.29 14.76
CA ARG A 407 -8.48 -3.92 14.25
C ARG A 407 -9.97 -3.60 14.12
N VAL A 408 -10.42 -2.51 14.75
CA VAL A 408 -11.84 -2.16 14.85
C VAL A 408 -12.01 -0.65 14.67
N THR A 409 -13.00 -0.25 13.87
CA THR A 409 -13.41 1.16 13.79
C THR A 409 -14.20 1.57 15.03
N VAL A 410 -13.65 2.51 15.82
CA VAL A 410 -14.43 3.23 16.84
C VAL A 410 -15.23 4.32 16.13
N GLN A 411 -16.55 4.30 16.30
CA GLN A 411 -17.41 5.30 15.68
C GLN A 411 -17.40 6.62 16.46
N GLY A 412 -17.43 7.73 15.73
CA GLY A 412 -17.46 9.07 16.32
C GLY A 412 -18.60 9.26 17.33
N GLU A 413 -19.77 8.68 17.07
CA GLU A 413 -20.91 8.72 17.99
C GLU A 413 -20.69 8.00 19.34
N VAL A 414 -19.66 7.16 19.47
CA VAL A 414 -19.36 6.37 20.68
C VAL A 414 -18.03 6.76 21.35
N ILE A 415 -17.27 7.70 20.76
CA ILE A 415 -15.96 8.11 21.31
C ILE A 415 -16.09 8.62 22.73
N GLU A 416 -17.00 9.56 22.99
CA GLU A 416 -17.19 10.17 24.31
C GLU A 416 -17.57 9.10 25.36
N GLN A 417 -18.49 8.21 25.02
CA GLN A 417 -18.91 7.13 25.91
C GLN A 417 -17.77 6.13 26.19
N SER A 418 -16.86 5.93 25.23
CA SER A 418 -15.79 4.95 25.34
C SER A 418 -14.55 5.49 26.04
N PHE A 419 -14.23 6.78 25.84
CA PHE A 419 -12.94 7.38 26.17
C PHE A 419 -13.02 8.76 26.87
N GLY A 420 -14.22 9.34 27.05
CA GLY A 420 -14.37 10.68 27.64
C GLY A 420 -14.02 10.79 29.13
N GLU A 421 -14.13 9.68 29.87
CA GLU A 421 -13.78 9.58 31.29
C GLU A 421 -12.67 8.54 31.49
N GLU A 422 -11.71 8.81 32.39
CA GLU A 422 -10.53 7.96 32.61
C GLU A 422 -10.91 6.51 32.95
N HIS A 423 -11.87 6.32 33.86
CA HIS A 423 -12.36 4.99 34.23
C HIS A 423 -13.08 4.27 33.09
N LEU A 424 -13.77 4.99 32.21
CA LEU A 424 -14.42 4.41 31.04
C LEU A 424 -13.37 4.01 29.99
N CYS A 425 -12.39 4.87 29.74
CA CYS A 425 -11.25 4.58 28.86
C CYS A 425 -10.55 3.28 29.30
N PHE A 426 -10.20 3.18 30.59
CA PHE A 426 -9.56 1.98 31.13
C PHE A 426 -10.42 0.72 30.94
N ARG A 427 -11.72 0.81 31.22
CA ARG A 427 -12.65 -0.33 31.04
C ARG A 427 -12.79 -0.73 29.58
N THR A 428 -12.88 0.24 28.67
CA THR A 428 -12.94 0.01 27.23
C THR A 428 -11.70 -0.73 26.76
N LEU A 429 -10.50 -0.23 27.10
CA LEU A 429 -9.24 -0.88 26.74
C LEU A 429 -9.14 -2.29 27.36
N SER A 430 -9.48 -2.43 28.63
CA SER A 430 -9.48 -3.74 29.31
C SER A 430 -10.37 -4.76 28.61
N ALA A 431 -11.54 -4.34 28.11
CA ALA A 431 -12.47 -5.21 27.39
C ALA A 431 -11.95 -5.68 26.02
N PHE A 432 -11.02 -4.94 25.40
CA PHE A 432 -10.35 -5.35 24.16
C PHE A 432 -9.17 -6.30 24.40
N TYR A 433 -8.50 -6.18 25.56
CA TYR A 433 -7.33 -6.99 25.91
C TYR A 433 -7.68 -8.31 26.62
N SER A 434 -8.81 -8.37 27.32
CA SER A 434 -9.28 -9.54 28.09
C SER A 434 -10.05 -10.52 27.21
#